data_AF-A0A7J4V5S7-F1
#
_entry.id   AF-A0A7J4V5S7-F1
#
_cell.length_a   1.000
_cell.length_b   1.000
_cell.length_c   1.000
_cell.angle_alpha   90.00
_cell.angle_beta   90.00
_cell.angle_gamma   90.00
#
_symmetry.space_group_name_H-M   'P 1'
#
loop_
_entity.id
_entity.type
_entity.pdbx_description
1 polymer ?
#
loop_
_entity_poly.entity_id
_entity_poly.type
_entity_poly.pdbx_seq_one_letter_code
_entity_poly.pdbx_strand_id
1 'polypeptide(L)'
;MNSVPEMIEKVESLLHDVDRYVMFIKSTDDIKNRTQEVLIKIQANNPDVLILFSSKSAISICLQMKKALERQIRLDYIFEAKQEKDRLLIFIFRQAHMWFSNN
;
A
#
# COMPACT_ATOMS: atom_id res chain seq x y z
N MET A 1 14.64 14.32 -28.63
CA MET A 1 13.76 15.20 -27.84
C MET A 1 12.46 14.46 -27.70
N ASN A 2 12.06 14.06 -26.49
CA ASN A 2 10.75 13.45 -26.30
C ASN A 2 9.70 14.51 -26.60
N SER A 3 8.68 14.15 -27.37
CA SER A 3 7.54 15.02 -27.56
C SER A 3 6.76 15.13 -26.25
N VAL A 4 6.05 16.24 -26.04
CA VAL A 4 5.19 16.43 -24.84
C VAL A 4 4.22 15.24 -24.63
N PRO A 5 3.60 14.66 -25.68
CA PRO A 5 2.79 13.43 -25.55
C PRO A 5 3.54 12.23 -24.97
N GLU A 6 4.76 11.95 -25.44
CA GLU A 6 5.58 10.83 -24.94
C GLU A 6 5.96 11.00 -23.45
N MET A 7 6.10 12.23 -22.98
CA MET A 7 6.34 12.51 -21.56
C MET A 7 5.08 12.29 -20.71
N ILE A 8 3.90 12.62 -21.24
CA ILE A 8 2.62 12.39 -20.56
C ILE A 8 2.38 10.89 -20.41
N GLU A 9 2.50 10.11 -21.49
CA GLU A 9 2.32 8.64 -21.44
C GLU A 9 3.30 7.98 -20.46
N LYS A 10 4.54 8.47 -20.42
CA LYS A 10 5.55 7.97 -19.48
C LYS A 10 5.23 8.31 -18.03
N VAL A 11 4.73 9.52 -17.76
CA VAL A 11 4.29 9.92 -16.42
C VAL A 11 3.06 9.12 -16.01
N GLU A 12 2.09 8.93 -16.90
CA GLU A 12 0.88 8.15 -16.63
C GLU A 12 1.21 6.68 -16.36
N SER A 13 2.09 6.06 -17.13
CA SER A 13 2.56 4.69 -16.87
C SER A 13 3.22 4.56 -15.50
N LEU A 14 4.08 5.51 -15.12
CA LEU A 14 4.73 5.49 -13.81
C LEU A 14 3.73 5.68 -12.65
N LEU A 15 2.71 6.53 -12.84
CA LEU A 15 1.70 6.78 -11.81
C LEU A 15 0.65 5.65 -11.72
N HIS A 16 0.33 5.02 -12.85
CA HIS A 16 -0.64 3.92 -12.92
C HIS A 16 -0.22 2.74 -12.04
N ASP A 17 1.06 2.39 -12.09
CA ASP A 17 1.61 1.32 -11.25
C ASP A 17 1.62 1.75 -9.77
N VAL A 18 1.92 3.01 -9.47
CA VAL A 18 1.91 3.53 -8.10
C VAL A 18 0.50 3.44 -7.50
N ASP A 19 -0.56 3.82 -8.19
CA ASP A 19 -1.93 3.77 -7.65
C ASP A 19 -2.47 2.34 -7.47
N ARG A 20 -1.88 1.37 -8.18
CA ARG A 20 -2.21 -0.05 -8.06
C ARG A 20 -1.62 -0.66 -6.79
N TYR A 21 -0.37 -0.33 -6.49
CA TYR A 21 0.38 -0.96 -5.40
C TYR A 21 0.47 -0.09 -4.15
N VAL A 22 0.32 1.23 -4.25
CA VAL A 22 0.54 2.19 -3.17
C VAL A 22 -0.74 2.91 -2.81
N MET A 23 -1.02 2.99 -1.51
CA MET A 23 -2.09 3.80 -0.96
C MET A 23 -1.52 4.86 -0.02
N PHE A 24 -1.76 6.12 -0.36
CA PHE A 24 -1.39 7.26 0.48
C PHE A 24 -2.46 7.50 1.54
N ILE A 25 -2.04 7.56 2.81
CA ILE A 25 -2.91 7.79 3.96
C ILE A 25 -2.72 9.23 4.45
N LYS A 26 -3.82 9.95 4.62
CA LYS A 26 -3.86 11.35 5.06
C LYS A 26 -4.38 11.46 6.49
N SER A 27 -4.09 12.58 7.15
CA SER A 27 -4.53 12.82 8.53
C SER A 27 -6.05 13.05 8.66
N THR A 28 -6.73 13.29 7.55
CA THR A 28 -8.19 13.52 7.46
C THR A 28 -8.95 12.26 7.03
N ASP A 29 -8.24 11.17 6.76
CA ASP A 29 -8.86 9.94 6.29
C ASP A 29 -9.69 9.29 7.41
N ASP A 30 -10.88 8.82 7.06
CA ASP A 30 -11.65 7.94 7.94
C ASP A 30 -11.04 6.54 7.93
N ILE A 31 -10.60 6.07 9.10
CA ILE A 31 -9.91 4.79 9.27
C ILE A 31 -10.77 3.63 8.74
N LYS A 32 -12.07 3.62 9.05
CA LYS A 32 -12.96 2.50 8.70
C LYS A 32 -13.13 2.41 7.18
N ASN A 33 -13.42 3.53 6.53
CA ASN A 33 -13.63 3.59 5.10
C ASN A 33 -12.35 3.20 4.33
N ARG A 34 -11.19 3.73 4.74
CA ARG A 34 -9.92 3.41 4.07
C ARG A 34 -9.46 1.98 4.31
N THR A 35 -9.66 1.44 5.52
CA THR A 35 -9.43 0.02 5.77
C THR A 35 -10.30 -0.85 4.87
N GLN A 36 -11.58 -0.52 4.70
CA GLN A 36 -12.48 -1.26 3.82
C GLN A 36 -12.03 -1.21 2.36
N GLU A 37 -11.57 -0.06 1.88
CA GLU A 37 -11.05 0.08 0.52
C GLU A 37 -9.84 -0.83 0.25
N VAL A 38 -8.90 -0.92 1.20
CA VAL A 38 -7.75 -1.83 1.11
C VAL A 38 -8.22 -3.29 1.06
N LEU A 39 -9.19 -3.67 1.89
CA LEU A 39 -9.74 -5.04 1.90
C LEU A 39 -10.41 -5.38 0.58
N ILE A 40 -11.20 -4.45 0.01
CA ILE A 40 -11.83 -4.63 -1.30
C ILE A 40 -10.76 -4.81 -2.38
N LYS A 41 -9.70 -3.98 -2.39
CA LYS A 41 -8.58 -4.13 -3.34
C LYS A 41 -7.91 -5.49 -3.22
N ILE A 42 -7.71 -5.98 -2.00
CA ILE A 42 -7.13 -7.30 -1.73
C ILE A 42 -8.03 -8.42 -2.27
N GLN A 43 -9.33 -8.37 -1.98
CA GLN A 43 -10.29 -9.37 -2.43
C GLN A 43 -10.47 -9.38 -3.95
N ALA A 44 -10.50 -8.21 -4.58
CA ALA A 44 -10.73 -8.08 -6.01
C ALA A 44 -9.52 -8.51 -6.85
N ASN A 45 -8.30 -8.16 -6.42
CA ASN A 45 -7.10 -8.30 -7.26
C ASN A 45 -6.06 -9.29 -6.72
N ASN A 46 -6.18 -9.72 -5.46
CA ASN A 46 -5.20 -10.57 -4.79
C ASN A 46 -3.73 -10.15 -5.00
N PRO A 47 -3.38 -8.87 -4.77
CA PRO A 47 -2.08 -8.33 -5.12
C PRO A 47 -0.96 -8.99 -4.31
N ASP A 48 0.19 -9.25 -4.95
CA ASP A 48 1.35 -9.84 -4.25
C ASP A 48 1.97 -8.87 -3.24
N VAL A 49 1.88 -7.57 -3.52
CA VAL A 49 2.33 -6.49 -2.65
C VAL A 49 1.34 -5.34 -2.65
N LEU A 50 1.10 -4.78 -1.46
CA LEU A 50 0.51 -3.45 -1.28
C LEU A 50 1.38 -2.65 -0.34
N ILE A 51 1.39 -1.32 -0.51
CA ILE A 51 2.18 -0.39 0.28
C ILE A 51 1.23 0.67 0.82
N LEU A 52 1.17 0.82 2.15
CA LEU A 52 0.58 2.00 2.77
C LEU A 52 1.68 3.01 3.06
N PHE A 53 1.54 4.21 2.53
CA PHE A 53 2.46 5.32 2.80
C PHE A 53 1.75 6.38 3.63
N SER A 54 2.43 6.91 4.64
CA SER A 54 1.94 8.05 5.42
C SER A 54 3.10 8.94 5.88
N SER A 55 2.78 10.17 6.26
CA SER A 55 3.76 11.11 6.81
C SER A 55 3.18 11.97 7.92
N LYS A 56 4.06 12.45 8.81
CA LYS A 56 3.75 13.38 9.91
C LYS A 56 2.54 12.93 10.73
N SER A 57 1.50 13.76 10.81
CA SER A 57 0.28 13.49 11.57
C SER A 57 -0.53 12.30 11.06
N ALA A 58 -0.38 11.91 9.78
CA ALA A 58 -1.09 10.78 9.21
C ALA A 58 -0.55 9.41 9.65
N ILE A 59 0.64 9.35 10.25
CA ILE A 59 1.27 8.12 10.73
C ILE A 59 0.37 7.39 11.74
N SER A 60 -0.27 8.13 12.65
CA SER A 60 -1.17 7.55 13.65
C SER A 60 -2.36 6.82 13.01
N ILE A 61 -2.96 7.40 11.97
CA ILE A 61 -4.07 6.79 11.22
C ILE A 61 -3.59 5.54 10.50
N CYS A 62 -2.44 5.63 9.81
CA CYS A 62 -1.87 4.50 9.07
C CYS A 62 -1.55 3.30 9.98
N LEU A 63 -1.02 3.54 11.19
CA LEU A 63 -0.76 2.48 12.18
C LEU A 63 -2.06 1.85 12.72
N GLN A 64 -3.12 2.65 12.90
CA GLN A 64 -4.44 2.12 13.29
C GLN A 64 -5.05 1.26 12.18
N MET A 65 -4.95 1.71 10.92
CA MET A 65 -5.35 0.92 9.76
C MET A 65 -4.57 -0.39 9.67
N LYS A 66 -3.24 -0.38 9.85
CA LYS A 66 -2.42 -1.60 9.92
C LYS A 66 -2.99 -2.60 10.92
N LYS A 67 -3.26 -2.17 12.15
CA LYS A 67 -3.83 -3.05 13.19
C LYS A 67 -5.19 -3.62 12.79
N ALA A 68 -6.04 -2.83 12.13
CA ALA A 68 -7.36 -3.27 11.68
C ALA A 68 -7.28 -4.26 10.51
N LEU A 69 -6.35 -4.05 9.59
CA LEU A 69 -6.06 -4.96 8.47
C LEU A 69 -5.45 -6.27 8.96
N GLU A 70 -4.42 -6.22 9.80
CA GLU A 70 -3.77 -7.41 10.38
C GLU A 70 -4.78 -8.36 11.03
N ARG A 71 -5.78 -7.84 11.76
CA ARG A 71 -6.81 -8.70 12.36
C ARG A 71 -7.64 -9.47 11.34
N GLN A 72 -7.82 -8.92 10.14
CA GLN A 72 -8.72 -9.45 9.12
C GLN A 72 -8.01 -10.34 8.10
N ILE A 73 -6.74 -10.06 7.77
CA ILE A 73 -6.04 -10.74 6.66
C ILE A 73 -4.67 -11.35 7.02
N ARG A 74 -4.29 -11.42 8.30
CA ARG A 74 -3.00 -11.98 8.74
C ARG A 74 -2.72 -13.42 8.31
N LEU A 75 -3.75 -14.19 7.93
CA LEU A 75 -3.56 -15.57 7.47
C LEU A 75 -3.01 -15.63 6.04
N ASP A 76 -3.32 -14.63 5.21
CA ASP A 76 -2.96 -14.61 3.80
C ASP A 76 -1.86 -13.58 3.49
N TYR A 77 -1.65 -12.62 4.39
CA TYR A 77 -0.71 -11.51 4.20
C TYR A 77 0.19 -11.29 5.42
N ILE A 78 1.42 -10.84 5.15
CA ILE A 78 2.45 -10.44 6.11
C ILE A 78 2.63 -8.93 6.02
N PHE A 79 2.89 -8.29 7.16
CA PHE A 79 3.07 -6.86 7.26
C PHE A 79 4.49 -6.52 7.71
N GLU A 80 5.17 -5.65 6.96
CA GLU A 80 6.48 -5.10 7.33
C GLU A 80 6.40 -3.58 7.36
N ALA A 81 6.85 -2.96 8.46
CA ALA A 81 6.80 -1.51 8.62
C ALA A 81 8.20 -0.90 8.66
N LYS A 82 8.44 0.14 7.87
CA LYS A 82 9.66 0.93 7.87
C LYS A 82 9.34 2.39 8.16
N GLN A 83 9.85 2.91 9.26
CA GLN A 83 9.67 4.30 9.67
C GLN A 83 10.98 5.06 9.54
N GLU A 84 10.95 6.20 8.85
CA GLU A 84 12.09 7.12 8.72
C GLU A 84 11.62 8.55 9.02
N LYS A 85 12.13 9.13 10.11
CA LYS A 85 11.76 10.47 10.58
C LYS A 85 10.24 10.66 10.64
N ASP A 86 9.70 11.45 9.72
CA ASP A 86 8.31 11.83 9.59
C ASP A 86 7.56 11.02 8.52
N ARG A 87 8.07 9.86 8.12
CA ARG A 87 7.48 8.99 7.09
C ARG A 87 7.35 7.56 7.59
N LEU A 88 6.29 6.90 7.19
CA LEU A 88 6.03 5.49 7.46
C LEU A 88 5.59 4.79 6.18
N LEU A 89 6.29 3.70 5.85
CA LEU A 89 5.88 2.71 4.87
C LEU A 89 5.45 1.44 5.58
N ILE A 90 4.35 0.85 5.12
CA ILE A 90 3.88 -0.46 5.56
C ILE A 90 3.68 -1.30 4.31
N PHE A 91 4.54 -2.31 4.14
CA PHE A 91 4.42 -3.32 3.10
C PHE A 91 3.47 -4.41 3.57
N ILE A 92 2.60 -4.86 2.69
CA ILE A 92 1.62 -5.93 2.90
C ILE A 92 1.87 -6.96 1.80
N PHE A 93 2.59 -8.02 2.13
CA PHE A 93 3.00 -9.08 1.19
C PHE A 93 2.09 -10.28 1.29
N ARG A 94 1.71 -10.86 0.16
CA ARG A 94 0.96 -12.12 0.13
C ARG A 94 1.86 -13.29 0.55
N GLN A 95 1.42 -14.12 1.50
CA GLN A 95 2.21 -15.22 2.06
C GLN A 95 2.65 -16.26 1.01
N ALA A 96 1.81 -16.56 0.02
CA ALA A 96 2.11 -17.54 -1.02
C ALA A 96 3.39 -17.22 -1.83
N HIS A 97 3.79 -15.95 -1.89
CA HIS A 97 4.97 -15.51 -2.65
C HIS A 97 6.30 -15.70 -1.91
N MET A 98 6.28 -16.01 -0.61
CA MET A 98 7.50 -16.17 0.22
C MET A 98 8.03 -17.62 0.27
N TRP A 99 7.25 -18.61 -0.19
CA TRP A 99 7.66 -20.02 -0.17
C TRP A 99 8.67 -20.39 -1.26
N PHE A 100 8.86 -19.53 -2.26
CA PHE A 100 9.79 -19.78 -3.37
C PHE A 100 11.15 -19.08 -3.23
N SER A 101 11.41 -18.38 -2.13
CA SER A 101 12.67 -17.63 -1.93
C SER A 101 13.73 -18.38 -1.10
N ASN A 102 13.48 -19.65 -0.73
CA ASN A 102 14.41 -20.47 0.07
C ASN A 102 14.78 -21.80 -0.61
N ASN A 103 15.06 -21.79 -1.92
CA ASN A 103 15.76 -22.89 -2.61
C ASN A 103 16.89 -22.33 -3.46
#